data_AF-A0AAW0XXQ2-F1
#
_entry.id   AF-A0AAW0XXQ2-F1
#
_cell.length_a   1.000
_cell.length_b   1.000
_cell.length_c   1.000
_cell.angle_alpha   90.00
_cell.angle_beta   90.00
_cell.angle_gamma   90.00
#
_symmetry.space_group_name_H-M   'P 1'
#
loop_
_entity.id
_entity.type
_entity.pdbx_description
1 polymer ?
#
loop_
_entity_poly.entity_id
_entity_poly.type
_entity_poly.pdbx_seq_one_letter_code
_entity_poly.pdbx_strand_id
1 'polypeptide(L)'
;YNCRRSPLKLSTRTWFSSPSDKFITSFGSKTPGLCTCKDMKSCYNKEVPCNCDVGDGLPREDKAIITNPSHLPITTMVFLQDPTGTREDTEGIITLDPLKCTKEALEEQTVSFRRGGSYLEVPA
;
A
#
# COMPACT_ATOMS: atom_id res chain seq x y z
N TYR A 1 5.81 1.96 6.38
CA TYR A 1 5.81 2.98 7.43
C TYR A 1 6.37 2.35 8.68
N ASN A 2 7.55 2.79 9.09
CA ASN A 2 8.20 2.38 10.33
C ASN A 2 7.93 3.44 11.39
N CYS A 3 7.61 3.05 12.61
CA CYS A 3 7.14 3.97 13.61
C CYS A 3 7.58 3.59 15.02
N ARG A 4 7.74 4.60 15.87
CA ARG A 4 7.90 4.47 17.32
C ARG A 4 7.12 5.62 17.95
N ARG A 5 6.10 5.30 18.75
CA ARG A 5 5.16 6.29 19.33
C ARG A 5 4.51 7.23 18.31
N SER A 6 4.50 6.86 17.03
CA SER A 6 3.88 7.62 15.94
C SER A 6 2.73 6.78 15.35
N PRO A 7 1.49 6.97 15.86
CA PRO A 7 0.36 6.18 15.41
C PRO A 7 -0.11 6.60 14.02
N LEU A 8 -0.49 5.63 13.19
CA LEU A 8 -0.93 5.89 11.83
C LEU A 8 -2.31 6.56 11.85
N LYS A 9 -3.27 6.10 12.66
CA LYS A 9 -4.66 6.59 12.66
C LYS A 9 -5.21 6.77 11.24
N LEU A 10 -5.11 5.69 10.47
CA LEU A 10 -5.52 5.67 9.07
C LEU A 10 -6.98 6.11 8.91
N SER A 11 -7.31 6.74 7.78
CA SER A 11 -8.63 7.26 7.39
C SER A 11 -9.21 8.37 8.27
N THR A 12 -8.65 8.64 9.45
CA THR A 12 -9.12 9.66 10.39
C THR A 12 -8.16 10.84 10.49
N ARG A 13 -6.84 10.58 10.53
CA ARG A 13 -5.80 11.61 10.64
C ARG A 13 -4.68 11.47 9.62
N THR A 14 -4.49 10.26 9.09
CA THR A 14 -3.54 9.96 8.01
C THR A 14 -4.30 9.45 6.80
N TRP A 15 -3.96 9.95 5.62
CA TRP A 15 -4.50 9.49 4.35
C TRP A 15 -3.50 9.76 3.23
N PHE A 16 -3.66 9.02 2.13
CA PHE A 16 -2.90 9.26 0.90
C PHE A 16 -3.86 9.63 -0.22
N SER A 17 -3.35 10.17 -1.32
CA SER A 17 -4.15 10.41 -2.51
C SER A 17 -3.41 10.06 -3.80
N SER A 18 -4.19 9.94 -4.87
CA SER A 18 -3.73 9.75 -6.24
C SER A 18 -4.01 11.02 -7.07
N PRO A 19 -3.52 11.11 -8.33
CA PRO A 19 -3.81 12.24 -9.21
C PRO A 19 -5.31 12.45 -9.50
N SER A 20 -6.12 11.41 -9.29
CA SER A 20 -7.58 11.46 -9.48
C SER A 20 -8.35 11.97 -8.27
N ASP A 21 -7.67 12.58 -7.29
CA ASP A 21 -8.18 13.03 -5.99
C ASP A 21 -8.89 11.94 -5.17
N LYS A 22 -8.66 10.67 -5.52
CA LYS A 22 -9.16 9.54 -4.74
C LYS A 22 -8.34 9.40 -3.46
N PHE A 23 -9.03 9.53 -2.32
CA PHE A 23 -8.47 9.24 -1.01
C PHE A 23 -8.22 7.75 -0.83
N ILE A 24 -6.99 7.42 -0.50
CA ILE A 24 -6.55 6.09 -0.15
C ILE A 24 -6.62 5.99 1.37
N THR A 25 -7.67 5.33 1.83
CA THR A 25 -8.01 5.22 3.26
C THR A 25 -7.67 3.85 3.86
N SER A 26 -7.08 2.94 3.08
CA SER A 26 -6.56 1.66 3.57
C SER A 26 -5.09 1.50 3.18
N PHE A 27 -4.35 0.71 3.95
CA PHE A 27 -2.93 0.45 3.68
C PHE A 27 -2.76 -1.02 3.35
N GLY A 28 -3.12 -1.35 2.11
CA GLY A 28 -3.09 -2.72 1.57
C GLY A 28 -4.15 -3.66 2.14
N SER A 29 -5.18 -3.13 2.81
CA SER A 29 -6.42 -3.84 3.13
C SER A 29 -7.53 -3.48 2.13
N LYS A 30 -8.50 -4.38 1.98
CA LYS A 30 -9.76 -4.08 1.25
C LYS A 30 -10.70 -3.19 2.06
N THR A 31 -10.51 -3.09 3.37
CA THR A 31 -11.37 -2.34 4.27
C THR A 31 -10.74 -0.99 4.62
N PRO A 32 -11.46 0.13 4.47
CA PRO A 32 -11.00 1.44 4.91
C PRO A 32 -10.59 1.45 6.39
N GLY A 33 -9.52 2.15 6.71
CA GLY A 33 -8.97 2.29 8.05
C GLY A 33 -8.08 1.13 8.50
N LEU A 34 -7.92 0.07 7.70
CA LEU A 34 -7.14 -1.11 8.08
C LEU A 34 -5.84 -1.24 7.29
N CYS A 35 -4.84 -1.88 7.93
CA CYS A 35 -3.59 -2.27 7.31
C CYS A 35 -3.61 -3.75 6.88
N THR A 36 -2.71 -4.14 5.96
CA THR A 36 -2.57 -5.53 5.47
C THR A 36 -2.43 -6.55 6.61
N CYS A 37 -1.75 -6.21 7.71
CA CYS A 37 -1.59 -7.14 8.83
C CYS A 37 -2.93 -7.56 9.45
N LYS A 38 -3.97 -6.71 9.35
CA LYS A 38 -5.29 -6.98 9.91
C LYS A 38 -6.03 -8.03 9.08
N ASP A 39 -6.00 -7.86 7.76
CA ASP A 39 -6.55 -8.82 6.81
C ASP A 39 -5.83 -10.18 6.92
N MET A 40 -4.51 -10.16 7.08
CA MET A 40 -3.69 -11.38 7.25
C MET A 40 -3.69 -11.95 8.67
N LYS A 41 -4.37 -11.31 9.62
CA LYS A 41 -4.35 -11.66 11.06
C LYS A 41 -2.94 -11.80 11.65
N SER A 42 -1.99 -11.01 11.13
CA SER A 42 -0.57 -11.02 11.48
C SER A 42 -0.12 -9.76 12.24
N CYS A 43 -1.05 -8.85 12.59
CA CYS A 43 -0.68 -7.71 13.42
C CYS A 43 -0.18 -8.17 14.80
N TYR A 44 0.78 -7.44 15.36
CA TYR A 44 1.34 -7.71 16.70
C TYR A 44 0.26 -7.70 17.79
N ASN A 45 -0.67 -6.75 17.73
CA ASN A 45 -1.88 -6.76 18.53
C ASN A 45 -3.09 -6.87 17.60
N LYS A 46 -3.91 -7.90 17.83
CA LYS A 46 -5.10 -8.21 17.02
C LYS A 46 -6.25 -7.25 17.23
N GLU A 47 -6.23 -6.45 18.29
CA GLU A 47 -7.30 -5.51 18.65
C GLU A 47 -7.20 -4.19 17.88
N VAL A 48 -6.00 -3.79 17.47
CA VAL A 48 -5.76 -2.54 16.73
C VAL A 48 -5.85 -2.76 15.21
N PRO A 49 -6.08 -1.70 14.40
CA PRO A 49 -6.20 -1.81 12.94
C PRO A 49 -4.85 -1.94 12.21
N CYS A 50 -3.77 -1.45 12.81
CA CYS A 50 -2.43 -1.39 12.22
C CYS A 50 -1.37 -1.59 13.32
N ASN A 51 -0.17 -2.06 12.97
CA ASN A 51 0.91 -2.29 13.94
C ASN A 51 1.38 -0.97 14.59
N CYS A 52 1.38 0.13 13.85
CA CYS A 52 1.77 1.44 14.37
C CYS A 52 0.75 2.04 15.35
N ASP A 53 -0.47 1.52 15.40
CA ASP A 53 -1.51 1.99 16.32
C ASP A 53 -1.47 1.30 17.71
N VAL A 54 -0.51 0.39 17.94
CA VAL A 54 -0.35 -0.31 19.23
C VAL A 54 0.01 0.64 20.38
N GLY A 55 0.87 1.64 20.11
CA GLY A 55 1.22 2.67 21.10
C GLY A 55 2.07 2.21 22.29
N ASP A 56 2.73 1.05 22.20
CA ASP A 56 3.58 0.48 23.26
C ASP A 56 4.99 1.09 23.35
N GLY A 57 5.33 2.01 22.43
CA GLY A 57 6.63 2.66 22.39
C GLY A 57 7.77 1.81 21.84
N LEU A 58 7.47 0.61 21.33
CA LEU A 58 8.42 -0.20 20.59
C LEU A 58 8.42 0.19 19.10
N PRO A 59 9.51 -0.06 18.36
CA PRO A 59 9.51 0.04 16.91
C PRO A 59 8.50 -0.93 16.30
N ARG A 60 7.60 -0.41 15.46
CA ARG A 60 6.58 -1.15 14.73
C ARG A 60 6.64 -0.80 13.25
N GLU A 61 6.07 -1.68 12.42
CA GLU A 61 6.08 -1.52 10.97
C GLU A 61 4.74 -1.95 10.36
N ASP A 62 4.23 -1.12 9.47
CA ASP A 62 3.17 -1.46 8.53
C ASP A 62 3.68 -1.35 7.09
N LYS A 63 3.45 -2.41 6.31
CA LYS A 63 3.86 -2.55 4.90
C LYS A 63 2.65 -2.92 4.06
N ALA A 64 2.57 -2.33 2.87
CA ALA A 64 1.52 -2.59 1.92
C ALA A 64 2.00 -2.36 0.49
N ILE A 65 1.44 -3.13 -0.45
CA ILE A 65 1.54 -2.86 -1.88
C ILE A 65 0.17 -2.40 -2.35
N ILE A 66 0.10 -1.20 -2.94
CA ILE A 66 -1.14 -0.70 -3.53
C ILE A 66 -1.18 -1.16 -4.98
N THR A 67 -2.17 -1.98 -5.33
CA THR A 67 -2.31 -2.56 -6.67
C THR A 67 -3.53 -2.03 -7.43
N ASN A 68 -4.46 -1.34 -6.77
CA ASN A 68 -5.61 -0.74 -7.43
C ASN A 68 -5.14 0.41 -8.34
N PRO A 69 -5.30 0.30 -9.68
CA PRO A 69 -4.82 1.33 -10.61
C PRO A 69 -5.40 2.72 -10.34
N SER A 70 -6.64 2.79 -9.85
CA SER A 70 -7.27 4.07 -9.54
C SER A 70 -6.70 4.78 -8.30
N HIS A 71 -5.89 4.09 -7.51
CA HIS A 71 -5.17 4.64 -6.36
C HIS A 71 -3.69 4.90 -6.67
N LEU A 72 -3.26 4.73 -7.92
CA LEU A 72 -1.87 4.86 -8.33
C LEU A 72 -1.68 5.99 -9.35
N PRO A 73 -0.50 6.63 -9.38
CA PRO A 73 0.52 6.62 -8.32
C PRO A 73 0.01 7.27 -7.03
N ILE A 74 0.71 7.05 -5.91
CA ILE A 74 0.52 7.89 -4.72
C ILE A 74 1.19 9.24 -5.01
N THR A 75 0.43 10.32 -4.97
CA THR A 75 0.93 11.69 -5.22
C THR A 75 1.09 12.52 -3.96
N THR A 76 0.25 12.26 -2.95
CA THR A 76 0.27 13.00 -1.69
C THR A 76 0.14 12.04 -0.53
N MET A 77 0.89 12.30 0.54
CA MET A 77 0.76 11.58 1.79
C MET A 77 0.64 12.58 2.94
N VAL A 78 -0.46 12.48 3.69
CA VAL A 78 -0.72 13.30 4.88
C VAL A 78 -0.64 12.40 6.09
N PHE A 79 0.23 12.77 7.03
CA PHE A 79 0.43 12.03 8.27
C PHE A 79 0.03 12.85 9.48
N LEU A 80 -0.46 12.16 10.51
CA LEU A 80 -0.66 12.74 11.82
C LEU A 80 0.65 13.32 12.37
N GLN A 81 0.62 14.58 12.79
CA GLN A 81 1.66 15.20 13.60
C GLN A 81 1.25 15.18 15.08
N ASP A 82 2.17 14.83 15.97
CA ASP A 82 1.99 15.02 17.42
C ASP A 82 2.35 16.47 17.76
N PRO A 83 1.36 17.35 18.03
CA PRO A 83 1.62 18.77 18.26
C PRO A 83 2.32 19.03 19.60
N THR A 84 2.33 18.05 20.52
CA THR A 84 2.95 18.23 21.83
C THR A 84 4.44 17.91 21.81
N GLY A 85 4.91 17.10 20.85
CA GLY A 85 6.32 16.71 20.72
C GLY A 85 6.95 16.17 22.01
N THR A 86 6.14 15.71 22.96
CA THR A 86 6.54 15.60 24.38
C THR A 86 7.44 14.42 24.67
N ARG A 87 7.66 13.52 23.70
CA ARG A 87 8.45 12.30 23.88
C ARG A 87 9.64 12.32 22.94
N GLU A 88 10.84 12.32 23.52
CA GLU A 88 12.13 12.45 22.83
C GLU A 88 12.45 11.32 21.84
N ASP A 89 11.61 10.28 21.73
CA ASP A 89 11.80 9.13 20.87
C ASP A 89 10.61 8.80 19.95
N THR A 90 9.75 9.79 19.70
CA THR A 90 8.70 9.68 18.67
C THR A 90 9.32 9.76 17.28
N GLU A 91 9.14 8.72 16.47
CA GLU A 91 9.71 8.62 15.14
C GLU A 91 8.68 8.01 14.16
N GLY A 92 8.63 8.55 12.95
CA GLY A 92 7.87 8.01 11.83
C GLY A 92 8.69 8.09 10.55
N ILE A 93 9.07 6.95 9.99
CA ILE A 93 9.83 6.83 8.75
C ILE A 93 8.91 6.29 7.65
N ILE A 94 8.81 7.05 6.58
CA ILE A 94 7.98 6.73 5.43
C ILE A 94 8.90 6.34 4.28
N THR A 95 8.58 5.22 3.65
CA THR A 95 9.28 4.72 2.47
C THR A 95 8.24 4.51 1.39
N LEU A 96 8.43 5.16 0.25
CA LEU A 96 7.60 5.02 -0.94
C LEU A 96 8.48 4.49 -2.07
N ASP A 97 8.24 3.23 -2.44
CA ASP A 97 8.97 2.59 -3.54
C ASP A 97 8.48 3.09 -4.90
N PRO A 98 9.30 2.95 -5.97
CA PRO A 98 8.90 3.33 -7.32
C PRO A 98 7.62 2.61 -7.76
N LEU A 99 6.77 3.34 -8.51
CA LEU A 99 5.63 2.75 -9.20
C LEU A 99 6.14 1.69 -10.20
N LYS A 100 5.66 0.46 -10.06
CA LYS A 100 5.91 -0.63 -11.01
C LYS A 100 4.69 -0.82 -11.90
N CYS A 101 4.85 -0.59 -13.19
CA CYS A 101 3.83 -0.87 -14.20
C CYS A 101 4.05 -2.27 -14.76
N THR A 102 3.07 -3.16 -14.61
CA THR A 102 3.04 -4.43 -15.32
C THR A 102 2.18 -4.25 -16.57
N LYS A 103 2.67 -4.71 -17.72
CA LYS A 103 1.75 -4.97 -18.84
C LYS A 103 0.85 -6.12 -18.38
N GLU A 104 -0.47 -5.97 -18.48
CA GLU A 104 -1.33 -7.15 -18.46
C GLU A 104 -0.77 -8.12 -19.50
N ALA A 105 -0.81 -9.42 -19.18
CA ALA A 105 -0.60 -10.44 -20.19
C ALA A 105 -1.77 -10.32 -21.16
N LEU A 106 -1.65 -9.37 -22.09
CA LEU A 106 -2.62 -9.15 -23.12
C LEU A 106 -2.74 -10.47 -23.87
N GLU A 107 -3.98 -10.83 -24.22
CA GLU A 107 -4.28 -11.78 -25.28
C GLU A 107 -3.56 -11.43 -26.61
N GLU A 108 -2.78 -10.34 -26.68
CA GLU A 108 -1.86 -9.97 -27.75
C GLU A 108 -0.70 -10.96 -27.99
N GLN A 109 -0.48 -11.98 -27.15
CA GLN A 109 0.37 -13.12 -27.52
C GLN A 109 -0.40 -14.27 -28.20
N THR A 110 -1.68 -14.08 -28.53
CA THR A 110 -2.46 -15.12 -29.22
C THR A 110 -2.29 -14.99 -30.73
N VAL A 111 -1.53 -15.92 -31.33
CA VAL A 111 -1.44 -16.05 -32.79
C VAL A 111 -2.66 -16.81 -33.29
N SER A 112 -3.49 -16.19 -34.14
CA SER A 112 -4.67 -16.85 -34.73
C SER A 112 -4.45 -17.19 -36.21
N PHE A 113 -4.54 -18.48 -36.54
CA PHE A 113 -4.42 -18.99 -37.90
C PHE A 113 -5.78 -19.02 -38.59
N ARG A 114 -5.99 -18.14 -39.57
CA ARG A 114 -7.28 -17.99 -40.27
C ARG A 114 -7.37 -18.73 -41.60
N ARG A 115 -6.28 -19.34 -42.07
CA ARG A 115 -6.17 -20.03 -43.37
C ARG A 115 -5.44 -21.35 -43.22
N GLY A 116 -5.86 -22.36 -43.98
CA GLY A 116 -5.14 -23.63 -44.08
C GLY A 116 -3.73 -23.40 -44.63
N GLY A 117 -2.71 -23.84 -43.88
CA GLY A 117 -1.29 -23.66 -44.20
C GLY A 117 -0.56 -22.55 -43.44
N SER A 118 -1.21 -21.89 -42.48
CA SER A 118 -0.54 -20.90 -41.62
C SER A 118 0.28 -21.61 -40.53
N TYR A 119 1.48 -21.11 -40.20
CA TYR A 119 2.38 -21.66 -39.17
C TYR A 119 3.14 -20.54 -38.43
N LEU A 120 3.70 -20.85 -37.26
CA LEU A 120 4.50 -19.94 -36.43
C LEU A 120 5.91 -20.51 -36.24
N GLU A 121 6.93 -19.71 -36.56
CA GLU A 121 8.33 -20.05 -36.27
C GLU A 121 8.78 -19.38 -34.97
N VAL A 122 9.35 -20.17 -34.07
CA VAL A 122 9.91 -19.68 -32.80
C VAL A 122 11.43 -19.83 -32.87
N PRO A 123 12.21 -18.76 -32.64
CA PRO A 123 13.67 -18.85 -32.61
C PRO A 123 14.15 -19.83 -31.54
N ALA A 124 15.21 -20.60 -31.86
CA ALA A 124 15.90 -21.49 -30.92
C ALA A 124 16.78 -20.72 -29.94
#